data_AF-A0A4Y2USJ7-F1
#
_entry.id   AF-A0A4Y2USJ7-F1
#
_cell.length_a   1.000
_cell.length_b   1.000
_cell.length_c   1.000
_cell.angle_alpha   90.00
_cell.angle_beta   90.00
_cell.angle_gamma   90.00
#
_symmetry.space_group_name_H-M   'P 1'
#
loop_
_entity.id
_entity.type
_entity.pdbx_description
1 polymer ?
#
loop_
_entity_poly.entity_id
_entity_poly.type
_entity_poly.pdbx_seq_one_letter_code
_entity_poly.pdbx_strand_id
1 'polypeptide(L)'
;MVKAGVRKKVTEPTDCSRLLLQKKYGAFRVCLDPQNLNRAIKRPRYNLPTFEDITSKLEGAKYFRVLDAVSAFWQISLDEDSSHFCTFSSPFGKFKFLRMPYGIKCAPERFQRVVAEMLEDIQNADNFLMI
;
A
#
# COMPACT_ATOMS: atom_id res chain seq x y z
N MET A 1 -5.00 -8.49 11.87
CA MET A 1 -3.62 -7.97 11.70
C MET A 1 -2.55 -8.92 12.24
N VAL A 2 -2.52 -9.27 13.54
CA VAL A 2 -1.49 -10.21 14.07
C VAL A 2 -1.65 -11.63 13.48
N LYS A 3 -2.85 -12.21 13.55
CA LYS A 3 -3.16 -13.52 12.95
C LYS A 3 -2.99 -13.55 11.42
N ALA A 4 -3.02 -12.39 10.77
CA ALA A 4 -2.86 -12.26 9.32
C ALA A 4 -1.40 -12.01 8.90
N GLY A 5 -0.44 -12.04 9.83
CA GLY A 5 0.97 -11.80 9.52
C GLY A 5 1.31 -10.37 9.10
N VAL A 6 0.42 -9.40 9.33
CA VAL A 6 0.59 -7.99 8.90
C VAL A 6 1.51 -7.21 9.86
N ARG A 7 1.61 -7.63 11.13
CA ARG A 7 2.44 -6.96 12.14
C ARG A 7 3.10 -7.95 13.11
N LYS A 8 4.29 -7.59 13.59
CA LYS A 8 5.08 -8.34 14.58
C LYS A 8 5.32 -7.49 15.83
N LYS A 9 5.39 -8.11 17.00
CA LYS A 9 5.71 -7.42 18.25
C LYS A 9 7.19 -7.03 18.26
N VAL A 10 7.50 -5.85 18.76
CA VAL A 10 8.88 -5.36 18.93
C VAL A 10 9.19 -5.29 20.42
N THR A 11 10.31 -5.88 20.81
CA THR A 11 10.84 -5.87 22.19
C THR A 11 11.98 -4.88 22.37
N GLU A 12 12.64 -4.52 21.27
CA GLU A 12 13.80 -3.64 21.27
C GLU A 12 13.40 -2.15 21.41
N PRO A 13 14.29 -1.30 21.94
CA PRO A 13 14.10 0.15 21.90
C PRO A 13 14.10 0.65 20.46
N THR A 14 12.93 1.07 19.98
CA THR A 14 12.77 1.64 18.63
C THR A 14 11.86 2.85 18.69
N ASP A 15 12.16 3.84 17.84
CA ASP A 15 11.28 4.97 17.56
C ASP A 15 9.94 4.47 17.02
N CYS A 16 8.86 5.17 17.37
CA CYS A 16 7.51 4.73 17.06
C CYS A 16 6.71 5.87 16.47
N SER A 17 6.04 5.59 15.36
CA SER A 17 4.98 6.46 14.84
C SER A 17 3.67 6.21 15.59
N ARG A 18 2.76 7.19 15.54
CA ARG A 18 1.41 7.03 16.10
C ARG A 18 0.56 6.21 15.14
N LEU A 19 -0.48 5.56 15.65
CA LEU A 19 -1.54 5.01 14.81
C LEU A 19 -2.69 6.00 14.71
N LEU A 20 -3.27 6.09 13.52
CA LEU A 20 -4.49 6.82 13.23
C LEU A 20 -5.58 5.82 12.86
N LEU A 21 -6.77 6.01 13.43
CA LEU A 21 -7.97 5.28 12.99
C LEU A 21 -8.73 6.20 12.05
N GLN A 22 -8.76 5.84 10.77
CA GLN A 22 -9.50 6.59 9.77
C GLN A 22 -10.78 5.85 9.43
N LYS A 23 -11.93 6.52 9.57
CA LYS A 23 -13.22 5.97 9.12
C LYS A 23 -13.37 6.25 7.63
N LYS A 24 -13.48 5.20 6.81
CA LYS A 24 -13.76 5.32 5.37
C LYS A 24 -14.88 4.33 5.01
N TYR A 25 -15.97 4.84 4.43
CA TYR A 25 -17.15 4.05 4.04
C TYR A 25 -17.74 3.19 5.17
N GLY A 26 -17.87 3.74 6.38
CA GLY A 26 -18.46 3.04 7.52
C GLY A 26 -17.51 2.08 8.27
N ALA A 27 -16.35 1.73 7.70
CA ALA A 27 -15.35 0.89 8.33
C ALA A 27 -14.16 1.70 8.89
N PHE A 28 -13.60 1.24 10.00
CA PHE A 28 -12.34 1.79 10.54
C PHE A 28 -11.14 1.14 9.85
N ARG A 29 -10.22 1.96 9.37
CA ARG A 29 -8.92 1.55 8.82
C ARG A 29 -7.83 1.97 9.79
N VAL A 30 -6.95 1.04 10.11
CA VAL A 30 -5.75 1.31 10.90
C VAL A 30 -4.69 1.85 9.95
N CYS A 31 -4.36 3.13 10.09
CA CYS A 31 -3.35 3.83 9.33
C CYS A 31 -2.17 4.17 10.25
N LEU A 32 -0.96 4.15 9.71
CA LEU A 32 0.20 4.72 10.39
C LEU A 32 0.12 6.24 10.25
N ASP A 33 0.35 6.99 11.33
CA ASP A 33 0.59 8.43 11.23
C ASP A 33 1.90 8.65 10.49
N PRO A 34 1.86 9.12 9.24
CA PRO A 34 3.01 9.04 8.39
C PRO A 34 3.72 10.39 8.32
N GLN A 35 3.34 11.42 9.11
CA GLN A 35 3.82 12.79 8.88
C GLN A 35 5.35 12.94 8.88
N ASN A 36 6.04 12.27 9.80
CA ASN A 36 7.50 12.33 9.88
C ASN A 36 8.14 11.44 8.81
N LEU A 37 7.61 10.22 8.66
CA LEU A 37 8.12 9.23 7.71
C LEU A 37 7.94 9.69 6.26
N ASN A 38 6.78 10.25 5.92
CA ASN A 38 6.50 10.83 4.61
C ASN A 38 7.34 12.06 4.31
N ARG A 39 7.86 12.79 5.30
CA ARG A 39 8.83 13.88 5.03
C ARG A 39 10.19 13.31 4.63
N ALA A 40 10.63 12.24 5.29
CA ALA A 40 11.93 11.61 5.02
C ALA A 40 11.95 10.76 3.73
N ILE A 41 10.84 10.10 3.38
CA ILE A 41 10.76 9.23 2.20
C ILE A 41 11.00 10.03 0.92
N LYS A 42 11.88 9.56 0.04
CA LYS A 42 11.99 10.05 -1.34
C LYS A 42 10.93 9.34 -2.19
N ARG A 43 9.89 10.07 -2.61
CA ARG A 43 8.77 9.48 -3.36
C ARG A 43 9.24 9.15 -4.78
N PRO A 44 9.12 7.89 -5.24
CA PRO A 44 9.34 7.57 -6.65
C PRO A 44 8.26 8.25 -7.49
N ARG A 45 8.64 8.84 -8.62
CA ARG A 45 7.68 9.31 -9.63
C ARG A 45 7.42 8.15 -10.58
N TYR A 46 6.35 7.41 -10.31
CA TYR A 46 5.84 6.42 -11.25
C TYR A 46 4.70 7.06 -12.03
N ASN A 47 4.81 7.09 -13.35
CA ASN A 47 3.76 7.64 -14.20
C ASN A 47 2.58 6.67 -14.17
N LEU A 48 1.47 7.12 -13.62
CA LEU A 48 0.24 6.37 -13.66
C LEU A 48 -0.35 6.49 -15.06
N PRO A 49 -0.81 5.38 -15.66
CA PRO A 49 -1.52 5.46 -16.92
C PRO A 49 -2.75 6.35 -16.74
N THR A 50 -2.95 7.25 -17.70
CA THR A 50 -4.15 8.08 -17.72
C THR A 50 -5.36 7.23 -18.10
N PHE A 51 -6.56 7.74 -17.83
CA PHE A 51 -7.78 7.06 -18.27
C PHE A 51 -7.78 6.87 -19.79
N GLU A 52 -7.30 7.86 -20.53
CA GLU A 52 -7.18 7.83 -22.00
C GLU A 52 -6.24 6.68 -22.45
N ASP A 53 -5.05 6.56 -21.85
CA ASP A 53 -4.10 5.49 -22.16
C ASP A 53 -4.71 4.09 -22.00
N ILE A 54 -5.52 3.91 -20.96
CA ILE A 54 -6.20 2.63 -20.69
C ILE A 54 -7.30 2.41 -21.72
N THR A 55 -8.13 3.41 -22.00
CA THR A 55 -9.24 3.25 -22.96
C THR A 55 -8.76 2.96 -24.37
N SER A 56 -7.64 3.56 -24.79
CA SER A 56 -7.05 3.28 -26.12
C SER A 56 -6.56 1.83 -26.24
N LYS A 57 -6.02 1.24 -25.17
CA LYS A 57 -5.62 -0.18 -25.17
C LYS A 57 -6.81 -1.15 -25.19
N LEU A 58 -7.95 -0.69 -24.71
CA LEU A 58 -9.18 -1.45 -24.61
C LEU A 58 -10.08 -1.30 -25.87
N GLU A 59 -9.66 -0.52 -26.86
CA GLU A 59 -10.42 -0.28 -28.07
C GLU A 59 -10.69 -1.59 -28.83
N GLY A 60 -11.95 -1.78 -29.25
CA GLY A 60 -12.38 -2.99 -29.97
C GLY A 60 -12.68 -4.21 -29.08
N ALA A 61 -12.42 -4.15 -27.76
CA ALA A 61 -12.81 -5.21 -26.84
C ALA A 61 -14.33 -5.25 -26.63
N LYS A 62 -14.91 -6.45 -26.63
CA LYS A 62 -16.37 -6.67 -26.46
C LYS A 62 -16.78 -6.97 -25.03
N TYR A 63 -15.86 -7.47 -24.21
CA TYR A 63 -16.12 -7.90 -22.85
C TYR A 63 -15.05 -7.38 -21.91
N PHE A 64 -15.49 -6.80 -20.80
CA PHE A 64 -14.61 -6.25 -19.77
C PHE A 64 -14.83 -6.98 -18.44
N ARG A 65 -13.74 -7.16 -17.70
CA ARG A 65 -13.76 -7.67 -16.32
C ARG A 65 -12.95 -6.72 -15.45
N VAL A 66 -13.54 -6.32 -14.34
CA VAL A 66 -12.89 -5.47 -13.33
C VAL A 66 -12.61 -6.34 -12.12
N LEU A 67 -11.36 -6.34 -11.68
CA LEU A 67 -10.90 -7.05 -10.49
C LEU A 67 -10.50 -6.03 -9.43
N ASP A 68 -11.05 -6.15 -8.22
CA ASP A 68 -10.69 -5.28 -7.09
C ASP A 68 -9.72 -6.01 -6.15
N ALA A 69 -8.57 -5.39 -5.90
CA ALA A 69 -7.55 -5.93 -5.01
C ALA A 69 -7.88 -5.58 -3.55
N VAL A 70 -8.58 -6.48 -2.87
CA VAL A 70 -8.90 -6.33 -1.44
C VAL A 70 -7.61 -6.19 -0.63
N SER A 71 -7.56 -5.13 0.18
CA SER A 71 -6.39 -4.81 1.01
C SER A 71 -5.07 -4.76 0.23
N ALA A 72 -5.10 -4.24 -1.00
CA ALA A 72 -3.99 -4.08 -1.93
C ALA A 72 -2.60 -3.86 -1.27
N PHE A 73 -2.47 -2.85 -0.40
CA PHE A 73 -1.17 -2.53 0.19
C PHE A 73 -0.63 -3.62 1.14
N TRP A 74 -1.49 -4.34 1.86
CA TRP A 74 -1.04 -5.44 2.73
C TRP A 74 -0.49 -6.63 1.95
N GLN A 75 -0.72 -6.69 0.63
CA GLN A 75 -0.12 -7.70 -0.22
C GLN A 75 1.38 -7.45 -0.44
N ILE A 76 1.85 -6.19 -0.30
CA ILE A 76 3.25 -5.84 -0.42
C ILE A 76 3.97 -6.07 0.91
N SER A 77 4.97 -6.94 0.90
CA SER A 77 5.88 -7.15 2.03
C SER A 77 6.88 -6.01 2.15
N LEU A 78 7.17 -5.62 3.39
CA LEU A 78 8.26 -4.70 3.71
C LEU A 78 9.52 -5.50 4.01
N ASP A 79 10.67 -4.96 3.59
CA ASP A 79 11.97 -5.39 4.08
C ASP A 79 12.13 -5.05 5.58
N GLU A 80 13.14 -5.64 6.22
CA GLU A 80 13.34 -5.52 7.66
C GLU A 80 13.56 -4.06 8.08
N ASP A 81 14.39 -3.30 7.35
CA ASP A 81 14.70 -1.90 7.65
C ASP A 81 13.46 -1.00 7.50
N SER A 82 12.74 -1.13 6.39
CA SER A 82 11.46 -0.43 6.18
C SER A 82 10.42 -0.80 7.24
N SER A 83 10.40 -2.07 7.66
CA SER A 83 9.52 -2.54 8.74
C SER A 83 9.84 -1.83 10.06
N HIS A 84 11.11 -1.64 10.40
CA HIS A 84 11.54 -0.90 11.59
C HIS A 84 11.06 0.56 11.57
N PHE A 85 11.14 1.25 10.43
CA PHE A 85 10.60 2.61 10.30
C PHE A 85 9.07 2.66 10.43
N CYS A 86 8.39 1.55 10.14
CA CYS A 86 6.95 1.40 10.30
C CYS A 86 6.57 0.85 11.69
N THR A 87 7.39 1.08 12.71
CA THR A 87 7.05 0.73 14.11
C THR A 87 6.04 1.72 14.69
N PHE A 88 5.08 1.21 15.45
CA PHE A 88 4.08 2.01 16.14
C PHE A 88 3.84 1.53 17.57
N SER A 89 3.39 2.47 18.41
CA SER A 89 2.97 2.19 19.78
C SER A 89 1.46 1.99 19.86
N SER A 90 1.03 1.02 20.68
CA SER A 90 -0.37 0.78 21.01
C SER A 90 -0.50 0.51 22.52
N PRO A 91 -1.72 0.59 23.09
CA PRO A 91 -1.94 0.23 24.50
C PRO A 91 -1.50 -1.20 24.86
N PHE A 92 -1.35 -2.08 23.87
CA PHE A 92 -0.95 -3.48 24.03
C PHE A 92 0.56 -3.72 23.79
N GLY A 93 1.34 -2.64 23.66
CA GLY A 93 2.77 -2.67 23.39
C GLY A 93 3.15 -2.14 22.00
N LYS A 94 4.43 -2.27 21.67
CA LYS A 94 5.02 -1.83 20.40
C LYS A 94 4.94 -2.94 19.34
N PHE A 95 4.59 -2.54 18.13
CA PHE A 95 4.48 -3.43 16.98
C PHE A 95 5.08 -2.78 15.75
N LYS A 96 5.64 -3.59 14.84
CA LYS A 96 6.09 -3.16 13.53
C LYS A 96 5.26 -3.80 12.42
N PHE A 97 5.04 -3.06 11.35
CA PHE A 97 4.36 -3.57 10.16
C PHE A 97 5.30 -4.42 9.32
N LEU A 98 4.88 -5.64 8.97
CA LEU A 98 5.61 -6.51 8.02
C LEU A 98 5.13 -6.31 6.57
N ARG A 99 3.98 -5.66 6.41
CA ARG A 99 3.36 -5.34 5.11
C ARG A 99 3.10 -3.84 5.04
N MET A 100 3.04 -3.28 3.82
CA MET A 100 2.89 -1.85 3.60
C MET A 100 1.67 -1.27 4.35
N PRO A 101 1.86 -0.38 5.34
CA PRO A 101 0.74 0.23 6.06
C PRO A 101 0.05 1.31 5.23
N TYR A 102 -1.24 1.52 5.51
CA TYR A 102 -1.96 2.68 4.99
C TYR A 102 -1.41 3.98 5.59
N GLY A 103 -1.29 5.03 4.76
CA GLY A 103 -0.78 6.35 5.15
C GLY A 103 0.58 6.70 4.53
N ILE A 104 1.36 5.72 4.09
CA ILE A 104 2.67 5.97 3.46
C ILE A 104 2.49 6.61 2.09
N LYS A 105 3.20 7.72 1.83
CA LYS A 105 3.04 8.51 0.59
C LYS A 105 3.47 7.80 -0.69
N CYS A 106 4.32 6.79 -0.60
CA CYS A 106 4.82 6.02 -1.75
C CYS A 106 4.11 4.67 -1.95
N ALA A 107 3.16 4.33 -1.07
CA ALA A 107 2.44 3.06 -1.16
C ALA A 107 1.63 2.92 -2.48
N PRO A 108 0.89 3.95 -2.96
CA PRO A 108 0.17 3.87 -4.23
C PRO A 108 1.07 3.56 -5.42
N GLU A 109 2.19 4.26 -5.56
CA GLU A 109 3.12 4.09 -6.68
C GLU A 109 3.80 2.72 -6.62
N ARG A 110 4.18 2.28 -5.41
CA ARG A 110 4.82 0.98 -5.28
C ARG A 110 3.85 -0.13 -5.67
N PHE A 111 2.58 -0.04 -5.25
CA PHE A 111 1.56 -1.02 -5.63
C PHE A 111 1.30 -1.02 -7.13
N GLN A 112 1.15 0.16 -7.72
CA GLN A 112 0.98 0.33 -9.16
C GLN A 112 2.13 -0.28 -9.96
N ARG A 113 3.37 0.00 -9.57
CA ARG A 113 4.53 -0.60 -10.22
C ARG A 113 4.55 -2.13 -10.10
N VAL A 114 4.30 -2.68 -8.91
CA VAL A 114 4.30 -4.14 -8.70
C VAL A 114 3.23 -4.82 -9.55
N VAL A 115 2.02 -4.26 -9.61
CA VAL A 115 0.95 -4.85 -10.42
C VAL A 115 1.24 -4.69 -11.91
N ALA A 116 1.83 -3.57 -12.34
CA ALA A 116 2.23 -3.38 -13.74
C ALA A 116 3.30 -4.40 -14.17
N GLU A 117 4.32 -4.62 -13.34
CA GLU A 117 5.35 -5.66 -13.53
C GLU A 117 4.72 -7.07 -13.59
N MET A 118 3.66 -7.34 -12.82
CA MET A 118 2.94 -8.63 -12.86
C MET A 118 2.06 -8.82 -14.10
N LEU A 119 1.59 -7.72 -14.70
CA LEU A 119 0.69 -7.75 -15.87
C LEU A 119 1.45 -7.56 -17.19
N GLU A 120 2.77 -7.35 -17.17
CA GLU A 120 3.59 -7.02 -18.35
C GLU A 120 3.43 -8.05 -19.48
N ASP A 121 3.28 -9.33 -19.14
CA ASP A 121 3.09 -10.42 -20.10
C ASP A 121 1.62 -10.67 -20.50
N ILE A 122 0.66 -9.92 -19.94
CA ILE A 122 -0.77 -10.09 -20.17
C ILE A 122 -1.30 -9.00 -21.09
N GLN A 123 -1.60 -9.36 -22.33
CA GLN A 123 -2.22 -8.45 -23.28
C GLN A 123 -3.62 -8.02 -22.83
N ASN A 124 -3.96 -6.74 -23.07
CA ASN A 124 -5.25 -6.14 -22.73
C ASN A 124 -5.59 -6.15 -21.22
N ALA A 125 -4.57 -6.24 -20.37
CA ALA A 125 -4.68 -6.05 -18.94
C ALA A 125 -3.95 -4.78 -18.52
N ASP A 126 -4.67 -3.87 -17.87
CA ASP A 126 -4.10 -2.66 -17.30
C ASP A 126 -4.49 -2.55 -15.83
N ASN A 127 -3.66 -1.83 -15.08
CA ASN A 127 -3.93 -1.49 -13.70
C ASN A 127 -4.18 0.01 -13.57
N PHE A 128 -5.09 0.37 -12.66
CA PHE A 128 -5.39 1.75 -12.37
C PHE A 128 -5.70 1.90 -10.88
N LEU A 129 -5.24 3.01 -10.29
CA LEU A 129 -5.49 3.32 -8.89
C LEU A 129 -6.24 4.64 -8.82
N MET A 130 -7.47 4.58 -8.31
CA MET A 130 -8.22 5.78 -7.94
C MET A 130 -7.74 6.21 -6.56
N ILE A 131 -6.89 7.25 -6.53
CA ILE A 131 -6.33 7.82 -5.28
C ILE A 131 -7.23 8.93 -4.74
#